data_AF-A0A1C5E9S4-F1
#
_entry.id   AF-A0A1C5E9S4-F1
#
_cell.length_a   1.000
_cell.length_b   1.000
_cell.length_c   1.000
_cell.angle_alpha   90.00
_cell.angle_beta   90.00
_cell.angle_gamma   90.00
#
_symmetry.space_group_name_H-M   'P 1'
#
loop_
_entity.id
_entity.type
_entity.pdbx_description
1 polymer ?
#
loop_
_entity_poly.entity_id
_entity_poly.type
_entity_poly.pdbx_seq_one_letter_code
_entity_poly.pdbx_strand_id
1 'polypeptide(L)'
;MPLAEEETLLAVTDGVTEARDGRGEFYDLIGDVARAVAADPGCAEPGRLVRRVRDGVLRHSGGRLADDTTVFAVRRLPEMEECPGTQPLPEIGQAPRPPGAQIP
;
A
#
# COMPACT_ATOMS: atom_id res chain seq x y z
N MET A 1 16.61 2.42 5.17
CA MET A 1 15.86 3.48 4.47
C MET A 1 14.39 3.15 4.59
N PRO A 2 13.58 3.97 5.27
CA PRO A 2 12.12 3.86 5.20
C PRO A 2 11.60 4.34 3.82
N LEU A 3 10.40 3.91 3.43
CA LEU A 3 9.68 4.47 2.28
C LEU A 3 9.27 5.92 2.60
N ALA A 4 9.47 6.83 1.65
CA ALA A 4 8.97 8.19 1.76
C ALA A 4 7.43 8.23 1.68
N GLU A 5 6.81 9.32 2.14
CA GLU A 5 5.35 9.44 2.28
C GLU A 5 4.59 9.22 0.96
N GLU A 6 5.15 9.69 -0.15
CA GLU A 6 4.54 9.54 -1.47
C GLU A 6 5.06 8.34 -2.26
N GLU A 7 5.95 7.54 -1.68
CA GLU A 7 6.46 6.35 -2.33
C GLU A 7 5.49 5.18 -2.19
N THR A 8 5.21 4.53 -3.32
CA THR A 8 4.43 3.30 -3.36
C THR A 8 5.34 2.12 -3.71
N LEU A 9 5.36 1.13 -2.82
CA LEU A 9 5.98 -0.16 -3.07
C LEU A 9 4.99 -1.05 -3.78
N LEU A 10 5.36 -1.54 -4.97
CA LEU A 10 4.63 -2.54 -5.74
C LEU A 10 5.31 -3.91 -5.59
N ALA A 11 4.57 -4.89 -5.09
CA ALA A 11 4.97 -6.29 -5.04
C ALA A 11 4.06 -7.13 -5.95
N VAL A 12 4.66 -8.06 -6.69
CA VAL A 12 3.96 -8.92 -7.66
C VAL A 12 4.47 -10.35 -7.58
N THR A 13 3.64 -11.32 -7.96
CA THR A 13 4.08 -12.69 -8.22
C THR A 13 4.60 -12.84 -9.66
N ASP A 14 5.27 -13.96 -9.92
CA ASP A 14 5.72 -14.37 -11.26
C ASP A 14 4.59 -14.45 -12.29
N GLY A 15 3.36 -14.80 -11.88
CA GLY A 15 2.18 -14.73 -12.75
C GLY A 15 1.95 -13.36 -13.42
N VAL A 16 2.48 -12.26 -12.85
CA VAL A 16 2.50 -10.94 -13.50
C VAL A 16 3.68 -10.82 -14.47
N THR A 17 4.90 -11.13 -14.01
CA THR A 17 6.13 -10.89 -14.78
C THR A 17 6.32 -11.89 -15.92
N GLU A 18 5.73 -13.07 -15.80
CA GLU A 18 5.76 -14.13 -16.80
C GLU A 18 4.47 -14.20 -17.64
N ALA A 19 3.56 -13.23 -17.49
CA ALA A 19 2.37 -13.14 -18.33
C ALA A 19 2.75 -12.96 -19.80
N ARG A 20 2.22 -13.82 -20.68
CA ARG A 20 2.55 -13.84 -22.11
C ARG A 20 1.37 -13.49 -23.00
N ASP A 21 1.66 -12.80 -24.09
CA ASP A 21 0.70 -12.60 -25.18
C ASP A 21 0.56 -13.84 -26.08
N GLY A 22 -0.21 -13.73 -27.17
CA GLY A 22 -0.38 -14.81 -28.15
C GLY A 22 0.88 -15.18 -28.93
N ARG A 23 1.95 -14.38 -28.85
CA ARG A 23 3.26 -14.62 -29.48
C ARG A 23 4.26 -15.21 -28.48
N GLY A 24 3.89 -15.32 -27.21
CA GLY A 24 4.76 -15.79 -26.13
C GLY A 24 5.64 -14.69 -25.52
N GLU A 25 5.43 -13.42 -25.88
CA GLU A 25 6.20 -12.28 -25.37
C GLU A 25 5.72 -11.88 -23.98
N PHE A 26 6.66 -11.64 -23.05
CA PHE A 26 6.35 -11.26 -21.68
C PHE A 26 5.80 -9.83 -21.58
N TYR A 27 4.97 -9.60 -20.56
CA TYR A 27 4.46 -8.27 -20.22
C TYR A 27 5.57 -7.34 -19.70
N ASP A 28 5.78 -6.21 -20.36
CA ASP A 28 6.73 -5.17 -19.93
C ASP A 28 6.18 -4.36 -18.74
N LEU A 29 6.19 -4.98 -17.55
CA LEU A 29 5.68 -4.38 -16.31
C LEU A 29 6.36 -3.03 -16.00
N ILE A 30 7.69 -2.99 -16.10
CA ILE A 30 8.48 -1.81 -15.69
C ILE A 30 8.22 -0.65 -16.66
N GLY A 31 8.32 -0.90 -17.97
CA GLY A 31 8.08 0.15 -18.97
C GLY A 31 6.64 0.63 -18.98
N ASP A 32 5.68 -0.25 -18.69
CA ASP A 32 4.27 0.11 -18.58
C ASP A 32 3.97 1.01 -17.37
N VAL A 33 4.48 0.64 -16.19
CA VAL A 33 4.34 1.46 -14.96
C VAL A 33 5.09 2.79 -15.11
N ALA A 34 6.32 2.77 -15.62
CA ALA A 34 7.11 3.98 -15.81
C ALA A 34 6.41 4.99 -16.74
N ARG A 35 5.87 4.51 -17.87
CA ARG A 35 5.08 5.37 -18.79
C ARG A 35 3.82 5.93 -18.12
N ALA A 36 3.13 5.12 -17.32
CA ALA A 36 1.92 5.56 -16.64
C ALA A 36 2.21 6.65 -15.60
N VAL A 37 3.21 6.44 -14.75
CA VAL A 37 3.60 7.40 -13.70
C VAL A 37 4.20 8.69 -14.29
N ALA A 38 4.96 8.59 -15.38
CA ALA A 38 5.49 9.76 -16.08
C ALA A 38 4.37 10.63 -16.70
N ALA A 39 3.29 10.01 -17.18
CA ALA A 39 2.14 10.72 -17.74
C ALA A 39 1.22 11.33 -16.66
N ASP A 40 1.02 10.62 -15.56
CA ASP A 40 0.25 11.05 -14.39
C ASP A 40 0.92 10.51 -13.11
N PRO A 41 1.60 11.35 -12.32
CA PRO A 41 2.19 10.92 -11.05
C PRO A 41 1.16 10.29 -10.09
N GLY A 42 -0.12 10.67 -10.20
CA GLY A 42 -1.22 10.06 -9.45
C GLY A 42 -1.48 8.59 -9.81
N CYS A 43 -0.92 8.07 -10.90
CA CYS A 43 -0.93 6.63 -11.17
C CYS A 43 -0.16 5.81 -10.13
N ALA A 44 0.77 6.43 -9.38
CA ALA A 44 1.48 5.77 -8.31
C ALA A 44 0.60 5.46 -7.09
N GLU A 45 -0.61 6.04 -6.98
CA GLU A 45 -1.55 5.73 -5.89
C GLU A 45 -1.82 4.21 -5.83
N PRO A 46 -1.73 3.55 -4.64
CA PRO A 46 -1.79 2.09 -4.55
C PRO A 46 -2.94 1.44 -5.30
N GLY A 47 -4.16 1.95 -5.14
CA GLY A 47 -5.34 1.42 -5.82
C GLY A 47 -5.34 1.63 -7.34
N ARG A 48 -4.77 2.76 -7.82
CA ARG A 48 -4.64 3.03 -9.26
C ARG A 48 -3.55 2.16 -9.87
N LEU A 49 -2.42 2.02 -9.18
CA LEU A 49 -1.29 1.20 -9.62
C LEU A 49 -1.69 -0.28 -9.74
N VAL A 50 -2.38 -0.84 -8.73
CA VAL A 50 -2.89 -2.22 -8.77
C VAL A 50 -3.79 -2.45 -9.97
N ARG A 51 -4.77 -1.54 -10.20
CA ARG A 51 -5.67 -1.63 -11.37
C ARG A 51 -4.89 -1.53 -12.67
N ARG A 52 -3.91 -0.62 -12.75
CA ARG A 52 -3.09 -0.41 -13.94
C ARG A 52 -2.34 -1.67 -14.36
N VAL A 53 -1.70 -2.33 -13.40
CA VAL A 53 -0.94 -3.57 -13.62
C VAL A 53 -1.88 -4.70 -13.99
N ARG A 54 -2.95 -4.94 -13.22
CA ARG A 54 -3.92 -6.00 -13.50
C ARG A 54 -4.53 -5.87 -14.89
N ASP A 55 -4.99 -4.67 -15.24
CA ASP A 55 -5.64 -4.42 -16.53
C ASP A 55 -4.62 -4.48 -17.68
N GLY A 56 -3.36 -4.11 -17.41
CA GLY A 56 -2.25 -4.25 -18.35
C GLY A 56 -1.94 -5.71 -18.67
N VAL A 57 -1.78 -6.55 -17.64
CA VAL A 57 -1.59 -8.01 -17.79
C VAL A 57 -2.76 -8.63 -18.55
N LEU A 58 -4.00 -8.32 -18.17
CA LEU A 58 -5.18 -8.86 -18.86
C LEU A 58 -5.23 -8.44 -20.33
N ARG A 59 -4.92 -7.19 -20.66
CA ARG A 59 -4.86 -6.74 -22.06
C ARG A 59 -3.75 -7.44 -22.84
N HIS A 60 -2.56 -7.56 -22.25
CA HIS A 60 -1.40 -8.19 -22.87
C HIS A 60 -1.64 -9.66 -23.18
N SER A 61 -2.19 -10.40 -22.22
CA SER A 61 -2.45 -11.83 -22.33
C SER A 61 -3.76 -12.17 -23.08
N GLY A 62 -4.42 -11.20 -23.71
CA GLY A 62 -5.68 -11.42 -24.43
C GLY A 62 -6.83 -11.90 -23.53
N GLY A 63 -6.84 -11.43 -22.28
CA GLY A 63 -7.87 -11.71 -21.27
C GLY A 63 -7.69 -13.01 -20.50
N ARG A 64 -6.58 -13.75 -20.71
CA ARG A 64 -6.33 -15.03 -20.04
C ARG A 64 -5.12 -14.94 -19.13
N LEU A 65 -5.28 -15.37 -17.87
CA LEU A 65 -4.16 -15.56 -16.96
C LEU A 65 -3.66 -16.99 -17.10
N ALA A 66 -2.35 -17.17 -17.26
CA ALA A 66 -1.73 -18.48 -17.38
C ALA A 66 -1.38 -19.09 -16.02
N ASP A 67 -1.31 -18.25 -14.98
CA ASP A 67 -0.91 -18.62 -13.62
C ASP A 67 -1.54 -17.66 -12.59
N ASP A 68 -1.39 -17.99 -11.31
CA ASP A 68 -1.86 -17.19 -10.19
C ASP A 68 -1.21 -15.80 -10.19
N THR A 69 -2.02 -14.79 -10.47
CA THR A 69 -1.58 -13.40 -10.60
C THR A 69 -1.94 -12.61 -9.35
N THR A 70 -0.92 -12.17 -8.60
CA THR A 70 -1.09 -11.28 -7.45
C THR A 70 -0.39 -9.96 -7.69
N VAL A 71 -1.09 -8.86 -7.38
CA VAL A 71 -0.56 -7.49 -7.41
C VAL A 71 -0.90 -6.82 -6.09
N PHE A 72 0.11 -6.33 -5.40
CA PHE A 72 -0.03 -5.69 -4.09
C PHE A 72 0.74 -4.37 -4.06
N ALA A 73 0.09 -3.30 -3.61
CA ALA A 73 0.71 -1.99 -3.51
C ALA A 73 0.45 -1.38 -2.14
N VAL A 74 1.48 -0.79 -1.54
CA VAL A 74 1.40 -0.10 -0.24
C VAL A 74 2.06 1.26 -0.31
N ARG A 75 1.51 2.22 0.43
CA ARG A 75 2.09 3.55 0.65
C ARG A 75 2.03 3.85 2.14
N ARG A 76 3.08 4.49 2.67
CA ARG A 76 3.07 5.00 4.04
C ARG A 76 2.07 6.17 4.11
N LEU A 77 1.08 6.08 5.00
CA LEU A 77 0.25 7.23 5.29
C LEU A 77 1.08 8.28 6.06
N PRO A 78 0.82 9.58 5.87
CA PRO A 78 1.43 10.59 6.71
C PRO A 78 1.11 10.27 8.18
N GLU A 79 2.08 10.49 9.06
CA GLU A 79 1.82 10.43 10.50
C GLU A 79 0.72 11.45 10.79
N MET A 80 -0.43 10.98 11.27
CA MET A 80 -1.47 11.88 11.75
C MET A 80 -0.88 12.58 12.96
N GLU A 81 -0.54 13.87 12.83
CA GLU A 81 -0.21 14.74 13.96
C GLU A 81 -1.28 14.49 15.04
N GLU A 82 -0.84 14.07 16.23
CA GLU A 82 -1.72 13.83 17.36
C GLU A 82 -2.61 15.05 17.56
N CYS A 83 -3.93 14.86 17.61
CA CYS A 83 -4.86 15.95 17.89
C CYS A 83 -4.38 16.71 19.15
N PRO A 84 -4.06 18.01 19.08
CA PRO A 84 -3.66 18.75 20.27
C PRO A 84 -4.82 18.75 21.27
N GLY A 85 -4.74 17.89 22.28
CA GLY A 85 -5.82 17.66 23.24
C GLY A 85 -5.92 16.24 23.81
N THR A 86 -5.30 15.23 23.18
CA THR A 86 -5.26 13.88 23.78
C THR A 86 -4.09 13.78 24.76
N GLN A 87 -4.28 14.34 25.96
CA GLN A 87 -3.43 13.93 27.08
C GLN A 87 -3.69 12.42 27.31
N PRO A 88 -2.63 11.58 27.43
CA PRO A 88 -2.81 10.19 27.81
C PRO A 88 -3.62 10.11 29.11
N LEU A 89 -4.55 9.16 29.18
CA LEU A 89 -5.23 8.86 30.45
C LEU A 89 -4.15 8.60 31.52
N PRO A 90 -4.24 9.23 32.71
CA PRO A 90 -3.22 9.06 33.73
C PRO A 90 -3.07 7.59 34.09
N GLU A 91 -1.83 7.13 34.23
CA GLU A 91 -1.55 5.75 34.62
C GLU A 91 -2.26 5.42 35.94
N ILE A 92 -2.82 4.21 35.99
CA ILE A 92 -3.53 3.63 37.13
C ILE A 92 -2.59 3.58 38.34
N GLY A 93 -2.55 4.68 39.11
CA GLY A 93 -1.62 4.86 40.22
C GLY A 93 -1.38 6.31 40.63
N GLN A 94 -1.69 7.29 39.76
CA GLN A 94 -1.47 8.72 40.06
C GLN A 94 -2.72 9.49 40.50
N ALA A 95 -3.87 8.82 40.66
CA ALA A 95 -5.05 9.48 41.24
C ALA A 95 -4.78 9.89 42.70
N PRO A 96 -5.11 11.13 43.11
CA PRO A 96 -4.92 11.56 44.49
C PRO A 96 -5.72 10.67 45.43
N ARG A 97 -5.05 10.09 46.44
CA ARG A 97 -5.71 9.27 47.47
C ARG A 97 -6.74 10.13 48.20
N PRO A 98 -8.02 9.70 48.28
CA PRO A 98 -9.04 10.46 49.01
C PRO A 98 -8.65 10.55 50.49
N PRO A 99 -8.93 11.68 51.17
CA PRO A 99 -8.50 11.89 52.54
C PRO A 99 -9.24 10.96 53.50
N GLY A 100 -8.45 10.12 54.18
CA GLY A 100 -8.68 9.58 55.52
C GLY A 100 -10.05 8.95 55.80
N ALA A 101 -10.22 7.69 55.46
CA ALA A 101 -11.13 6.81 56.21
C ALA A 101 -10.31 6.04 57.26
N GLN A 102 -10.35 6.50 58.52
CA GLN A 102 -9.99 5.65 59.65
C GLN A 102 -11.10 4.61 59.80
N ILE A 103 -10.74 3.34 59.74
CA ILE A 103 -11.62 2.22 60.06
C ILE A 103 -11.36 1.87 61.54
N PRO A 104 -12.40 1.70 62.38
CA PRO A 104 -12.26 1.35 63.80
C PRO A 104 -11.55 0.01 64.04
#